data_AF-A0A3M4TEG6-F1
#
_entry.id   AF-A0A3M4TEG6-F1
#
_cell.length_a   1.000
_cell.length_b   1.000
_cell.length_c   1.000
_cell.angle_alpha   90.00
_cell.angle_beta   90.00
_cell.angle_gamma   90.00
#
_symmetry.space_group_name_H-M   'P 1'
#
loop_
_entity.id
_entity.type
_entity.pdbx_description
1 polymer ?
#
loop_
_entity_poly.entity_id
_entity_poly.type
_entity_poly.pdbx_seq_one_letter_code
_entity_poly.pdbx_strand_id
1 'polypeptide(L)'
;MGKNMSGPNLSVRFVNALRQLPQYRCNVCNDGPLTHPLTGAQVSPTGDLSNEDDESGILEITFSGGHSIQVNGLAFFTIALKEGVELELHSAPEDPGILEPRLSLAQRRIKDLGDHLCRKHSLEL
;
A
#
# COMPACT_ATOMS: atom_id res chain seq x y z
N MET A 1 -27.80 19.73 -19.48
CA MET A 1 -27.58 19.24 -18.11
C MET A 1 -26.90 17.88 -18.21
N GLY A 2 -25.57 17.87 -18.15
CA GLY A 2 -24.83 16.62 -18.06
C GLY A 2 -25.01 16.03 -16.67
N LYS A 3 -25.43 14.76 -16.59
CA LYS A 3 -25.31 14.00 -15.34
C LYS A 3 -23.81 13.93 -15.02
N ASN A 4 -23.36 14.70 -14.03
CA ASN A 4 -22.11 14.39 -13.37
C ASN A 4 -22.30 12.98 -12.79
N MET A 5 -21.55 11.99 -13.28
CA MET A 5 -21.44 10.72 -12.59
C MET A 5 -20.72 11.04 -11.27
N SER A 6 -21.47 11.21 -10.19
CA SER A 6 -20.90 11.40 -8.87
C SER A 6 -20.20 10.10 -8.49
N GLY A 7 -18.90 10.20 -8.28
CA GLY A 7 -18.09 9.10 -7.79
C GLY A 7 -18.17 9.00 -6.26
N PRO A 8 -17.67 7.92 -5.65
CA PRO A 8 -17.66 7.79 -4.20
C PRO A 8 -16.88 8.94 -3.54
N ASN A 9 -17.20 9.22 -2.27
CA ASN A 9 -16.51 10.18 -1.40
C ASN A 9 -14.97 10.15 -1.59
N LEU A 10 -14.31 11.31 -1.55
CA LEU A 10 -12.88 11.41 -1.83
C LEU A 10 -12.00 10.54 -0.90
N SER A 11 -12.35 10.41 0.38
CA SER A 11 -11.62 9.54 1.32
C SER A 11 -11.72 8.06 0.90
N VAL A 12 -12.90 7.63 0.44
CA VAL A 12 -13.14 6.28 -0.11
C VAL A 12 -12.32 6.05 -1.37
N ARG A 13 -12.24 7.04 -2.26
CA ARG A 13 -11.40 6.96 -3.47
C ARG A 13 -9.91 6.78 -3.12
N PHE A 14 -9.40 7.50 -2.12
CA PHE A 14 -8.03 7.31 -1.65
C PHE A 14 -7.79 5.91 -1.10
N VAL A 15 -8.68 5.39 -0.26
CA VAL A 15 -8.56 4.01 0.27
C VAL A 15 -8.60 2.98 -0.87
N ASN A 16 -9.48 3.14 -1.84
CA ASN A 16 -9.53 2.25 -3.00
C ASN A 16 -8.25 2.30 -3.84
N ALA A 17 -7.63 3.48 -3.99
CA ALA A 17 -6.35 3.63 -4.66
C ALA A 17 -5.20 3.01 -3.87
N LEU A 18 -5.13 3.24 -2.55
CA LEU A 18 -4.13 2.63 -1.65
C LEU A 18 -4.16 1.11 -1.72
N ARG A 19 -5.35 0.50 -1.81
CA ARG A 19 -5.52 -0.95 -1.92
C ARG A 19 -4.79 -1.57 -3.11
N GLN A 20 -4.54 -0.79 -4.16
CA GLN A 20 -3.82 -1.26 -5.34
C GLN A 20 -2.29 -1.27 -5.15
N LEU A 21 -1.76 -0.64 -4.10
CA LEU A 21 -0.32 -0.55 -3.89
C LEU A 21 0.28 -1.85 -3.33
N PRO A 22 1.53 -2.19 -3.67
CA PRO A 22 2.18 -3.45 -3.29
C PRO A 22 2.12 -3.77 -1.80
N GLN A 23 2.38 -2.79 -0.92
CA GLN A 23 2.37 -2.98 0.52
C GLN A 23 0.99 -3.34 1.08
N TYR A 24 -0.11 -3.05 0.38
CA TYR A 24 -1.45 -3.41 0.83
C TYR A 24 -1.98 -4.69 0.16
N ARG A 25 -1.36 -5.11 -0.95
CA ARG A 25 -1.68 -6.37 -1.66
C ARG A 25 -1.13 -7.62 -0.99
N CYS A 26 -0.16 -7.49 -0.09
CA CYS A 26 0.35 -8.63 0.69
C CYS A 26 -0.64 -9.11 1.78
N ASN A 27 -1.72 -8.37 2.02
CA ASN A 27 -2.75 -8.77 2.97
C ASN A 27 -3.66 -9.84 2.35
N VAL A 28 -3.94 -10.90 3.10
CA VAL A 28 -4.86 -11.98 2.70
C VAL A 28 -6.34 -11.61 2.86
N CYS A 29 -6.66 -10.60 3.68
CA CYS A 29 -8.02 -10.12 3.90
C CYS A 29 -8.29 -8.91 3.01
N ASN A 30 -9.13 -9.07 1.98
CA ASN A 30 -9.53 -7.99 1.09
C ASN A 30 -10.75 -7.21 1.60
N ASP A 31 -11.44 -7.72 2.62
CA ASP A 31 -12.62 -7.06 3.19
C ASP A 31 -12.23 -6.36 4.49
N GLY A 32 -12.55 -5.06 4.59
CA GLY A 32 -12.27 -4.22 5.77
C GLY A 32 -11.18 -3.15 5.60
N PRO A 33 -10.71 -2.56 6.73
CA PRO A 33 -9.68 -1.52 6.75
C PRO A 33 -8.36 -2.00 6.15
N LEU A 34 -7.65 -1.12 5.46
CA LEU A 34 -6.34 -1.45 4.90
C LEU A 34 -5.32 -1.52 6.04
N THR A 35 -4.71 -2.68 6.27
CA THR A 35 -3.67 -2.82 7.30
C THR A 35 -2.29 -2.69 6.66
N HIS A 36 -1.47 -1.79 7.16
CA HIS A 36 -0.09 -1.66 6.71
C HIS A 36 0.77 -2.78 7.32
N PRO A 37 1.45 -3.62 6.51
CA PRO A 37 2.06 -4.86 6.97
C PRO A 37 3.23 -4.65 7.94
N LEU A 38 3.97 -3.54 7.80
CA LEU A 38 5.15 -3.27 8.63
C LEU A 38 4.81 -2.57 9.95
N THR A 39 3.68 -1.86 10.01
CA THR A 39 3.33 -1.02 11.17
C THR A 39 2.09 -1.50 11.90
N GLY A 40 1.30 -2.37 11.28
CA GLY A 40 -0.02 -2.78 11.77
C GLY A 40 -1.05 -1.66 11.77
N ALA A 41 -0.73 -0.50 11.20
CA ALA A 41 -1.65 0.64 11.15
C ALA A 41 -2.79 0.37 10.17
N GLN A 42 -4.03 0.63 10.60
CA GLN A 42 -5.23 0.49 9.78
C GLN A 42 -5.61 1.84 9.17
N VAL A 43 -5.90 1.86 7.88
CA VAL A 43 -6.34 3.04 7.14
C VAL A 43 -7.82 2.89 6.80
N SER A 44 -8.60 3.89 7.20
CA SER A 44 -10.05 3.94 6.99
C SER A 44 -10.47 5.27 6.37
N PRO A 45 -11.53 5.29 5.54
CA PRO A 45 -12.11 6.53 5.06
C PRO A 45 -12.82 7.26 6.22
N THR A 46 -12.89 8.58 6.15
CA THR A 46 -13.63 9.42 7.13
C THR A 46 -14.66 10.29 6.43
N GLY A 47 -15.44 11.01 7.24
CA GLY A 47 -16.50 11.89 6.77
C GLY A 47 -17.84 11.18 6.62
N ASP A 48 -18.81 11.90 6.07
CA ASP A 48 -20.08 11.31 5.67
C ASP A 48 -19.87 10.54 4.37
N LEU A 49 -19.73 9.22 4.48
CA LEU A 49 -19.47 8.35 3.32
C LEU A 49 -20.64 8.31 2.33
N SER A 50 -21.83 8.75 2.74
CA SER A 50 -22.99 8.91 1.85
C SER A 50 -22.98 10.23 1.09
N ASN A 51 -22.15 11.19 1.51
CA ASN A 51 -21.95 12.45 0.83
C ASN A 51 -20.84 12.33 -0.21
N GLU A 52 -21.23 12.20 -1.48
CA GLU A 52 -20.33 12.09 -2.62
C GLU A 52 -19.59 13.40 -2.94
N ASP A 53 -20.11 14.54 -2.47
CA ASP A 53 -19.52 15.88 -2.65
C ASP A 53 -18.54 16.26 -1.53
N ASP A 54 -18.28 15.36 -0.57
CA ASP A 54 -17.26 15.59 0.46
C ASP A 54 -15.86 15.43 -0.15
N GLU A 55 -15.25 16.58 -0.37
CA GLU A 55 -13.89 16.75 -0.91
C GLU A 55 -12.83 16.95 0.19
N SER A 56 -13.17 16.75 1.47
CA SER A 56 -12.20 16.92 2.57
C SER A 56 -10.98 16.00 2.40
N GLY A 57 -11.20 14.80 1.84
CA GLY A 57 -10.15 13.83 1.53
C GLY A 57 -9.36 13.40 2.77
N ILE A 58 -9.95 13.45 3.96
CA ILE A 58 -9.31 13.06 5.22
C ILE A 58 -9.40 11.55 5.40
N LEU A 59 -8.32 10.95 5.90
CA LEU A 59 -8.24 9.54 6.27
C LEU A 59 -8.01 9.41 7.77
N GLU A 60 -8.51 8.33 8.35
CA GLU A 60 -8.20 7.94 9.73
C GLU A 60 -7.17 6.81 9.71
N ILE A 61 -6.14 6.97 10.53
CA ILE A 61 -5.11 5.97 10.77
C ILE A 61 -5.24 5.47 12.21
N THR A 62 -5.57 4.19 12.38
CA THR A 62 -5.65 3.54 13.69
C THR A 62 -4.43 2.64 13.91
N PHE A 63 -3.69 2.88 14.98
CA PHE A 63 -2.54 2.05 15.36
C PHE A 63 -2.98 0.87 16.23
N SER A 64 -2.14 -0.17 16.30
CA SER A 64 -2.41 -1.40 17.07
C SER A 64 -2.70 -1.17 18.57
N GLY A 65 -2.29 -0.03 19.12
CA GLY A 65 -2.62 0.39 20.49
C GLY A 65 -4.00 1.06 20.66
N GLY A 66 -4.81 1.13 19.60
CA GLY A 66 -6.14 1.75 19.60
C GLY A 66 -6.15 3.28 19.49
N HIS A 67 -4.97 3.91 19.41
CA HIS A 67 -4.86 5.34 19.11
C HIS A 67 -5.13 5.61 17.63
N SER A 68 -5.94 6.62 17.34
CA SER A 68 -6.24 7.09 15.98
C SER A 68 -5.79 8.52 15.74
N ILE A 69 -5.35 8.81 14.52
CA ILE A 69 -5.10 10.17 14.01
C ILE A 69 -5.84 10.40 12.70
N GLN A 70 -6.10 11.67 12.37
CA GLN A 70 -6.59 12.07 11.06
C GLN A 70 -5.47 12.68 10.23
N VAL A 71 -5.42 12.33 8.95
CA VAL A 71 -4.39 12.78 8.01
C VAL A 71 -5.01 13.27 6.71
N ASN A 72 -4.30 14.18 6.03
CA ASN A 72 -4.65 14.53 4.66
C ASN A 72 -4.39 13.33 3.73
N GLY A 73 -5.42 12.89 3.03
CA GLY A 73 -5.39 11.68 2.20
C GLY A 73 -4.41 11.77 1.04
N LEU A 74 -4.28 12.93 0.39
CA LEU A 74 -3.32 13.14 -0.71
C LEU A 74 -1.87 13.02 -0.23
N ALA A 75 -1.56 13.64 0.90
CA ALA A 75 -0.22 13.57 1.50
C ALA A 75 0.12 12.13 1.90
N PHE A 76 -0.81 11.44 2.59
CA PHE A 76 -0.62 10.03 2.96
C PHE A 76 -0.47 9.13 1.73
N PHE A 77 -1.30 9.33 0.70
CA PHE A 77 -1.22 8.59 -0.56
C PHE A 77 0.13 8.77 -1.26
N THR A 78 0.68 9.99 -1.25
CA THR A 78 2.00 10.29 -1.84
C THR A 78 3.13 9.56 -1.10
N ILE A 79 3.05 9.48 0.23
CA ILE A 79 4.02 8.71 1.04
C ILE A 79 3.91 7.22 0.72
N ALA A 80 2.70 6.69 0.68
CA ALA A 80 2.45 5.29 0.36
C ALA A 80 2.90 4.92 -1.07
N LEU A 81 2.72 5.82 -2.05
CA LEU A 81 3.22 5.63 -3.41
C LEU A 81 4.73 5.47 -3.44
N LYS A 82 5.46 6.31 -2.71
CA LYS A 82 6.92 6.22 -2.62
C LYS A 82 7.35 4.86 -2.09
N GLU A 83 6.75 4.41 -0.99
CA GLU A 83 7.01 3.09 -0.43
C GLU A 83 6.68 1.96 -1.41
N GLY A 84 5.53 2.05 -2.10
CA GLY A 84 5.11 1.06 -3.08
C GLY A 84 6.12 0.91 -4.23
N VAL A 85 6.63 2.03 -4.76
CA VAL A 85 7.68 2.04 -5.78
C VAL A 85 8.98 1.43 -5.25
N GLU A 86 9.38 1.76 -4.02
CA GLU A 86 10.57 1.17 -3.40
C GLU A 86 10.42 -0.36 -3.25
N LEU A 87 9.24 -0.84 -2.87
CA LEU A 87 8.96 -2.27 -2.79
C LEU A 87 9.05 -2.96 -4.15
N GLU A 88 8.51 -2.36 -5.22
CA GLU A 88 8.61 -2.93 -6.58
C GLU A 88 10.07 -3.03 -7.04
N LEU A 89 10.84 -1.96 -6.86
CA LEU A 89 12.26 -1.92 -7.25
C LEU A 89 13.12 -2.90 -6.46
N HIS A 90 12.77 -3.20 -5.21
CA HIS A 90 13.54 -4.11 -4.35
C HIS A 90 13.07 -5.57 -4.40
N SER A 91 11.83 -5.83 -4.81
CA SER A 91 11.24 -7.17 -4.86
C SER A 91 11.44 -7.89 -6.18
N ALA A 92 11.83 -7.17 -7.25
CA ALA A 92 12.10 -7.75 -8.57
C ALA A 92 13.59 -7.63 -8.96
N PRO A 93 14.51 -8.40 -8.33
CA PRO A 93 15.89 -8.44 -8.76
C PRO A 93 16.09 -9.07 -10.15
N GLU A 94 15.03 -9.70 -10.70
CA GLU A 94 15.06 -10.47 -11.96
C GLU A 94 14.38 -9.76 -13.13
N ASP A 95 14.05 -8.47 -13.01
CA ASP A 95 13.57 -7.69 -14.15
C ASP A 95 14.60 -7.79 -15.30
N PRO A 96 14.24 -8.32 -16.48
CA PRO A 96 15.17 -8.55 -17.59
C PRO A 96 15.86 -7.28 -18.10
N GLY A 97 15.42 -6.09 -17.68
CA GLY A 97 16.12 -4.82 -17.92
C GLY A 97 17.27 -4.51 -16.95
N ILE A 98 17.34 -5.18 -15.80
CA ILE A 98 18.37 -5.02 -14.77
C ILE A 98 19.34 -6.19 -14.87
N LEU A 99 20.38 -6.02 -15.68
CA LEU A 99 21.52 -6.94 -15.68
C LEU A 99 21.99 -7.13 -14.21
N GLU A 100 22.09 -8.37 -13.70
CA GLU A 100 22.60 -8.71 -12.35
C GLU A 100 23.75 -7.81 -11.80
N PRO A 101 24.75 -7.36 -12.59
CA PRO A 101 25.75 -6.41 -12.12
C PRO A 101 25.23 -5.04 -11.64
N ARG A 102 23.96 -4.68 -11.91
CA ARG A 102 23.34 -3.40 -11.53
C ARG A 102 22.53 -3.46 -10.23
N LEU A 103 22.40 -4.62 -9.60
CA LEU A 103 21.74 -4.73 -8.30
C LEU A 103 22.58 -4.04 -7.22
N SER A 104 21.93 -3.24 -6.38
CA SER A 104 22.52 -2.72 -5.15
C SER A 104 22.97 -3.87 -4.24
N LEU A 105 23.86 -3.59 -3.28
CA LEU A 105 24.28 -4.58 -2.31
C LEU A 105 23.08 -5.13 -1.50
N ALA A 106 22.13 -4.27 -1.15
CA ALA A 106 20.92 -4.66 -0.43
C ALA A 106 20.07 -5.64 -1.24
N GLN A 107 19.80 -5.36 -2.51
CA GLN A 107 19.03 -6.25 -3.39
C GLN A 107 19.67 -7.64 -3.53
N ARG A 108 21.00 -7.70 -3.68
CA ARG A 108 21.72 -8.98 -3.74
C ARG A 108 21.56 -9.79 -2.45
N ARG A 109 21.70 -9.14 -1.29
CA ARG A 109 21.53 -9.81 0.01
C ARG A 109 20.10 -10.27 0.24
N ILE A 110 19.11 -9.49 -0.19
CA ILE A 110 17.69 -9.88 -0.14
C ILE A 110 17.46 -11.12 -1.01
N LYS A 111 17.98 -11.16 -2.24
CA LYS A 111 17.90 -12.32 -3.13
C LYS A 111 18.53 -13.57 -2.51
N ASP A 112 19.80 -13.48 -2.08
CA ASP A 112 20.51 -14.61 -1.48
C ASP A 112 19.77 -15.17 -0.26
N LEU A 113 19.25 -14.28 0.59
CA LEU A 113 18.49 -14.66 1.77
C LEU A 113 17.14 -15.29 1.39
N GLY A 114 16.44 -14.73 0.40
CA GLY A 114 15.19 -15.28 -0.14
C GLY A 114 15.39 -16.69 -0.70
N ASP A 115 16.36 -16.88 -1.59
CA ASP A 115 16.70 -18.18 -2.20
C ASP A 115 17.10 -19.22 -1.14
N HIS A 116 17.82 -18.79 -0.10
CA HIS A 116 18.18 -19.66 1.01
C HIS A 116 16.95 -20.10 1.81
N LEU A 117 16.12 -19.14 2.23
CA LEU A 117 14.94 -19.42 3.05
C LEU A 117 13.91 -20.27 2.29
N CYS A 118 13.68 -19.99 1.00
CA CYS A 118 12.74 -20.76 0.19
C CYS A 118 13.18 -22.21 0.02
N ARG A 119 14.47 -22.46 -0.24
CA ARG A 119 15.00 -23.83 -0.26
C ARG A 119 14.93 -24.52 1.09
N LYS A 120 15.31 -23.81 2.17
CA LYS A 120 15.32 -24.36 3.53
C LYS A 120 13.93 -24.74 4.03
N HIS A 121 12.91 -23.97 3.65
CA HIS A 121 11.54 -24.12 4.12
C HIS A 121 10.60 -24.69 3.05
N SER A 122 11.11 -25.09 1.89
CA SER A 122 10.33 -25.61 0.75
C SER A 122 9.19 -24.67 0.34
N LEU A 123 9.49 -23.38 0.24
CA LEU A 123 8.54 -22.36 -0.22
C LEU A 123 8.64 -22.25 -1.75
N GLU A 124 7.50 -22.31 -2.44
CA GLU A 124 7.40 -21.96 -3.86
C GLU A 124 7.24 -20.44 -3.96
N LEU A 125 8.18 -19.78 -4.63
CA LEU A 125 8.10 -18.36 -5.00
C LEU A 125 7.61 -18.23 -6.44
#